data_AF-A0A5K1G8E3-F1
#
_entry.id   AF-A0A5K1G8E3-F1
#
_cell.length_a   1.000
_cell.length_b   1.000
_cell.length_c   1.000
_cell.angle_alpha   90.00
_cell.angle_beta   90.00
_cell.angle_gamma   90.00
#
_symmetry.space_group_name_H-M   'P 1'
#
loop_
_entity.id
_entity.type
_entity.pdbx_description
1 polymer ?
#
loop_
_entity_poly.entity_id
_entity_poly.type
_entity_poly.pdbx_seq_one_letter_code
_entity_poly.pdbx_strand_id
1 'polypeptide(L)'
;WWITHPSAIYGLFGYVGTVGGLFGTLCTQVFGHDMSLMQAMTNTRTDGYGDIFREGTASLLNSMAHQRFPFTMEEVRDHFATSLVSNNAAAAQANIFRQANEGRLGFRQ
;
A
#
# COMPACT_ATOMS: atom_id res chain seq x y z
N TRP A 1 9.98 -2.18 7.17
CA TRP A 1 10.14 -1.05 8.11
C TRP A 1 8.88 -0.83 8.95
N TRP A 2 7.70 -0.61 8.35
CA TRP A 2 6.46 -0.36 9.10
C TRP A 2 6.05 -1.48 10.07
N ILE A 3 6.14 -2.75 9.66
CA ILE A 3 5.84 -3.91 10.53
C ILE A 3 6.71 -3.91 11.81
N THR A 4 7.95 -3.44 11.72
CA THR A 4 8.87 -3.40 12.87
C THR A 4 8.79 -2.10 13.66
N HIS A 5 7.99 -1.12 13.21
CA HIS A 5 7.79 0.19 13.85
C HIS A 5 6.30 0.56 13.94
N PRO A 6 5.46 -0.25 14.62
CA PRO A 6 4.02 -0.03 14.67
C PRO A 6 3.62 1.30 15.31
N SER A 7 4.44 1.83 16.25
CA SER A 7 4.23 3.14 16.85
C SER A 7 4.33 4.30 15.85
N ALA A 8 5.10 4.16 14.77
CA ALA A 8 5.16 5.16 13.71
C ALA A 8 3.85 5.24 12.92
N ILE A 9 3.10 4.14 12.81
CA ILE A 9 1.77 4.12 12.20
C ILE A 9 0.79 4.91 13.07
N TYR A 10 0.84 4.74 14.39
CA TYR A 10 0.06 5.56 15.33
C TYR A 10 0.42 7.05 15.22
N GLY A 11 1.70 7.39 15.03
CA GLY A 11 2.17 8.77 14.89
C GLY A 11 1.63 9.50 13.64
N LEU A 12 1.23 8.76 12.60
CA LEU A 12 0.66 9.33 11.37
C LEU A 12 -0.85 9.61 11.47
N PHE A 13 -1.60 8.78 12.20
CA PHE A 13 -3.07 8.79 12.15
C PHE A 13 -3.75 9.04 13.51
N GLY A 14 -3.05 8.89 14.63
CA GLY A 14 -3.64 8.88 15.97
C GLY A 14 -4.40 7.59 16.33
N TYR A 15 -4.58 6.66 15.38
CA TYR A 15 -5.16 5.32 15.54
C TYR A 15 -4.61 4.35 14.48
N VAL A 16 -4.80 3.05 14.65
CA VAL A 16 -4.46 2.05 13.60
C VAL A 16 -5.68 1.89 12.69
N GLY A 17 -5.62 2.42 11.47
CA GLY A 17 -6.72 2.30 10.50
C GLY A 17 -6.82 0.91 9.84
N THR A 18 -7.94 0.67 9.15
CA THR A 18 -8.10 -0.48 8.25
C THR A 18 -7.68 -0.10 6.83
N VAL A 19 -7.35 -1.11 6.01
CA VAL A 19 -7.09 -0.91 4.58
C VAL A 19 -8.31 -0.31 3.90
N GLY A 20 -9.54 -0.70 4.27
CA GLY A 20 -10.76 -0.10 3.73
C GLY A 20 -10.91 1.38 4.09
N GLY A 21 -10.48 1.81 5.28
CA GLY A 21 -10.44 3.22 5.66
C GLY A 21 -9.41 4.05 4.89
N LEU A 22 -8.29 3.44 4.45
CA LEU A 22 -7.19 4.15 3.79
C LEU A 22 -7.19 4.06 2.26
N PHE A 23 -7.71 2.99 1.69
CA PHE A 23 -7.79 2.74 0.26
C PHE A 23 -9.23 2.73 -0.27
N GLY A 24 -10.23 2.95 0.59
CA GLY A 24 -11.63 2.96 0.23
C GLY A 24 -12.25 1.56 0.10
N THR A 25 -13.55 1.54 -0.24
CA THR A 25 -14.39 0.32 -0.31
C THR A 25 -13.94 -0.69 -1.36
N LEU A 26 -13.07 -0.34 -2.30
CA LEU A 26 -12.50 -1.28 -3.26
C LEU A 26 -11.68 -2.38 -2.56
N CYS A 27 -11.04 -2.08 -1.43
CA CYS A 27 -10.27 -3.07 -0.68
C CYS A 27 -11.17 -4.06 0.07
N THR A 28 -12.31 -3.63 0.58
CA THR A 28 -13.29 -4.53 1.18
C THR A 28 -13.99 -5.41 0.14
N GLN A 29 -14.15 -4.93 -1.10
CA GLN A 29 -14.67 -5.72 -2.21
C GLN A 29 -13.71 -6.82 -2.68
N VAL A 30 -12.40 -6.54 -2.74
CA VAL A 30 -11.40 -7.54 -3.18
C VAL A 30 -11.14 -8.61 -2.12
N PHE A 31 -11.24 -8.29 -0.84
CA PHE A 31 -10.99 -9.25 0.24
C PHE A 31 -12.23 -9.84 0.91
N GLY A 32 -13.41 -9.28 0.66
CA GLY A 32 -14.64 -9.68 1.32
C GLY A 32 -14.74 -9.25 2.80
N HIS A 33 -13.71 -8.61 3.37
CA HIS A 33 -13.76 -8.03 4.72
C HIS A 33 -12.77 -6.87 4.91
N ASP A 34 -13.01 -6.02 5.90
CA ASP A 34 -12.06 -4.98 6.33
C ASP A 34 -10.84 -5.65 6.98
N MET A 35 -9.66 -5.41 6.40
CA MET A 35 -8.39 -5.95 6.89
C MET A 35 -7.61 -4.83 7.59
N SER A 36 -6.99 -5.11 8.73
CA SER A 36 -6.08 -4.11 9.35
C SER A 36 -4.85 -3.89 8.48
N LEU A 37 -4.23 -2.71 8.58
CA LEU A 37 -2.99 -2.39 7.85
C LEU A 37 -1.88 -3.42 8.10
N MET A 38 -1.75 -3.87 9.34
CA MET A 38 -0.79 -4.90 9.74
C MET A 38 -1.05 -6.21 9.00
N GLN A 39 -2.30 -6.69 8.96
CA GLN A 39 -2.68 -7.93 8.28
C GLN A 39 -2.41 -7.85 6.76
N ALA A 40 -2.64 -6.71 6.14
CA ALA A 40 -2.37 -6.52 4.72
C ALA A 40 -0.87 -6.52 4.41
N MET A 41 -0.05 -5.92 5.28
CA MET A 41 1.41 -5.97 5.17
C MET A 41 1.99 -7.36 5.42
N THR A 42 1.40 -8.14 6.32
CA THR A 42 1.81 -9.53 6.61
C THR A 42 1.11 -10.56 5.72
N ASN A 43 0.41 -10.12 4.67
CA ASN A 43 -0.34 -11.03 3.80
C ASN A 43 0.62 -12.01 3.13
N THR A 44 0.41 -13.30 3.39
CA THR A 44 1.29 -14.41 2.94
C THR A 44 0.95 -14.92 1.54
N ARG A 45 -0.07 -14.37 0.88
CA ARG A 45 -0.37 -14.72 -0.51
C ARG A 45 0.82 -14.38 -1.40
N THR A 46 1.19 -15.31 -2.25
CA THR A 46 2.32 -15.20 -3.19
C THR A 46 1.85 -14.92 -4.62
N ASP A 47 0.66 -14.35 -4.77
CA ASP A 47 0.10 -13.93 -6.05
C ASP A 47 0.18 -12.41 -6.20
N GLY A 48 -0.13 -11.90 -7.40
CA GLY A 48 -0.04 -10.47 -7.71
C GLY A 48 -0.93 -9.62 -6.80
N TYR A 49 -2.06 -10.16 -6.36
CA TYR A 49 -2.91 -9.52 -5.36
C TYR A 49 -2.21 -9.42 -4.00
N GLY A 50 -1.61 -10.50 -3.48
CA GLY A 50 -0.80 -10.43 -2.27
C GLY A 50 0.33 -9.40 -2.36
N ASP A 51 1.01 -9.37 -3.50
CA ASP A 51 2.10 -8.44 -3.79
C ASP A 51 1.63 -6.97 -3.78
N ILE A 52 0.56 -6.63 -4.51
CA ILE A 52 0.06 -5.25 -4.55
C ILE A 52 -0.42 -4.79 -3.18
N PHE A 53 -1.00 -5.67 -2.37
CA PHE A 53 -1.42 -5.31 -1.03
C PHE A 53 -0.25 -4.94 -0.13
N ARG A 54 0.83 -5.74 -0.12
CA ARG A 54 2.01 -5.43 0.70
C ARG A 54 2.70 -4.15 0.23
N GLU A 55 3.00 -4.06 -1.06
CA GLU A 55 3.78 -2.96 -1.62
C GLU A 55 2.99 -1.66 -1.74
N GLY A 56 1.70 -1.76 -2.07
CA GLY A 56 0.77 -0.64 -2.12
C GLY A 56 0.51 -0.06 -0.74
N THR A 57 0.29 -0.90 0.28
CA THR A 57 0.15 -0.43 1.67
C THR A 57 1.40 0.30 2.14
N ALA A 58 2.58 -0.26 1.89
CA ALA A 58 3.84 0.39 2.23
C ALA A 58 4.02 1.73 1.47
N SER A 59 3.65 1.78 0.19
CA SER A 59 3.73 3.00 -0.63
C SER A 59 2.81 4.10 -0.11
N LEU A 60 1.60 3.74 0.32
CA LEU A 60 0.66 4.71 0.88
C LEU A 60 1.23 5.32 2.16
N LEU A 61 1.71 4.50 3.09
CA LEU A 61 2.35 4.98 4.32
C LEU A 61 3.57 5.85 4.02
N ASN A 62 4.42 5.45 3.05
CA ASN A 62 5.58 6.23 2.64
C ASN A 62 5.19 7.58 2.03
N SER A 63 4.13 7.64 1.21
CA SER A 63 3.60 8.89 0.64
C SER A 63 3.09 9.88 1.70
N MET A 64 2.63 9.36 2.85
CA MET A 64 2.16 10.18 3.97
C MET A 64 3.30 10.65 4.86
N ALA A 65 4.28 9.77 5.09
CA ALA A 65 5.41 10.04 5.96
C ALA A 65 6.52 10.88 5.31
N HIS A 66 6.65 10.80 3.99
CA HIS A 66 7.76 11.38 3.25
C HIS A 66 7.28 12.19 2.04
N GLN A 67 7.38 13.52 2.13
CA GLN A 67 7.01 14.43 1.04
C GLN A 67 7.80 14.20 -0.26
N ARG A 68 9.00 13.60 -0.15
CA ARG A 68 9.87 13.26 -1.30
C ARG A 68 9.55 11.89 -1.91
N PHE A 69 8.62 11.13 -1.32
CA PHE A 69 8.25 9.83 -1.87
C PHE A 69 7.75 9.99 -3.32
N PRO A 70 8.07 9.06 -4.24
CA PRO A 70 7.77 9.21 -5.67
C PRO A 70 6.29 9.35 -6.02
N PHE A 71 5.37 8.98 -5.12
CA PHE A 71 3.93 9.05 -5.33
C PHE A 71 3.22 9.85 -4.24
N THR A 72 2.15 10.56 -4.59
CA THR A 72 1.15 11.09 -3.65
C THR A 72 0.27 9.96 -3.10
N MET A 73 -0.45 10.22 -2.00
CA MET A 73 -1.51 9.32 -1.53
C MET A 73 -2.56 9.03 -2.61
N GLU A 74 -2.93 10.04 -3.40
CA GLU A 74 -3.96 9.94 -4.44
C GLU A 74 -3.48 9.03 -5.58
N GLU A 75 -2.25 9.25 -6.08
CA GLU A 75 -1.63 8.39 -7.10
C GLU A 75 -1.48 6.95 -6.61
N VAL A 76 -1.10 6.74 -5.34
CA VAL A 76 -1.02 5.39 -4.77
C VAL A 76 -2.39 4.72 -4.79
N ARG A 77 -3.47 5.43 -4.40
CA ARG A 77 -4.84 4.90 -4.41
C ARG A 77 -5.33 4.57 -5.82
N ASP A 78 -5.08 5.46 -6.78
CA ASP A 78 -5.51 5.28 -8.17
C ASP A 78 -4.76 4.12 -8.86
N HIS A 79 -3.44 4.06 -8.72
CA HIS A 79 -2.63 2.96 -9.21
C HIS A 79 -3.00 1.63 -8.55
N PHE A 80 -3.27 1.66 -7.25
CA PHE A 80 -3.75 0.48 -6.54
C PHE A 80 -5.07 -0.01 -7.15
N ALA A 81 -6.09 0.84 -7.23
CA ALA A 81 -7.41 0.50 -7.75
C ALA A 81 -7.37 -0.04 -9.19
N THR A 82 -6.63 0.63 -10.07
CA THR A 82 -6.49 0.26 -11.49
C THR A 82 -5.71 -1.04 -11.69
N SER A 83 -4.89 -1.46 -10.73
CA SER A 83 -4.15 -2.73 -10.82
C SER A 83 -4.99 -3.97 -10.46
N LEU A 84 -6.14 -3.80 -9.78
CA LEU A 84 -6.96 -4.91 -9.29
C LEU A 84 -7.70 -5.67 -10.40
N VAL A 85 -7.69 -5.18 -11.64
CA VAL A 85 -8.41 -5.77 -12.78
C VAL A 85 -7.92 -7.18 -13.13
N SER A 86 -6.68 -7.52 -12.78
CA SER A 86 -6.13 -8.87 -12.99
C SER A 86 -4.93 -9.12 -12.10
N ASN A 87 -4.63 -10.41 -11.85
CA ASN A 87 -3.46 -10.82 -11.09
C ASN A 87 -2.13 -10.30 -11.70
N ASN A 88 -2.04 -10.27 -13.04
CA ASN A 88 -0.83 -9.79 -13.72
C ASN A 88 -0.67 -8.27 -13.59
N ALA A 89 -1.76 -7.51 -13.70
CA ALA A 89 -1.74 -6.05 -13.49
C ALA A 89 -1.35 -5.71 -12.04
N ALA A 90 -1.91 -6.44 -11.08
CA ALA A 90 -1.56 -6.32 -9.66
C ALA A 90 -0.06 -6.59 -9.43
N ALA A 91 0.49 -7.68 -9.97
CA ALA A 91 1.91 -8.00 -9.85
C ALA A 91 2.82 -6.93 -10.49
N ALA A 92 2.45 -6.42 -11.67
CA ALA A 92 3.22 -5.40 -12.36
C ALA A 92 3.27 -4.09 -11.55
N GLN A 93 2.12 -3.62 -11.06
CA GLN A 93 2.06 -2.41 -10.25
C GLN A 93 2.75 -2.59 -8.89
N ALA A 94 2.66 -3.78 -8.29
CA ALA A 94 3.36 -4.09 -7.04
C ALA A 94 4.88 -3.95 -7.20
N ASN A 95 5.43 -4.36 -8.35
CA ASN A 95 6.86 -4.21 -8.63
C ASN A 95 7.29 -2.73 -8.77
N ILE A 96 6.42 -1.86 -9.29
CA ILE A 96 6.67 -0.42 -9.34
C ILE A 96 6.70 0.16 -7.93
N PHE A 97 5.70 -0.16 -7.11
CA PHE A 97 5.65 0.25 -5.71
C PHE A 97 6.84 -0.25 -4.90
N ARG A 98 7.26 -1.50 -5.11
CA ARG A 98 8.47 -2.05 -4.49
C ARG A 98 9.71 -1.20 -4.78
N GLN A 99 9.92 -0.83 -6.05
CA GLN A 99 11.04 0.02 -6.43
C GLN A 99 10.97 1.40 -5.76
N ALA A 100 9.78 2.01 -5.63
CA ALA A 100 9.61 3.25 -4.89
C ALA A 100 9.94 3.09 -3.39
N ASN A 101 9.42 2.02 -2.78
CA ASN A 101 9.67 1.70 -1.36
C ASN A 101 11.15 1.46 -1.06
N GLU A 102 11.89 0.89 -2.01
CA GLU A 102 13.34 0.67 -1.94
C GLU A 102 14.18 1.90 -2.32
N GLY A 103 13.54 3.03 -2.67
CA GLY A 103 14.22 4.26 -3.09
C GLY A 103 14.90 4.16 -4.46
N ARG A 104 14.49 3.20 -5.29
CA ARG A 104 15.00 2.98 -6.65
C ARG A 104 14.30 3.83 -7.71
N LEU A 105 13.16 4.44 -7.38
CA LEU A 105 12.52 5.46 -8.20
C LEU A 105 13.01 6.86 -7.77
N GLY A 106 13.11 7.77 -8.75
CA GLY A 106 13.49 9.17 -8.48
C GLY A 106 12.50 9.85 -7.54
N PHE A 107 12.99 10.78 -6.71
CA PHE A 107 12.15 11.57 -5.82
C PHE A 107 11.23 12.50 -6.62
N ARG A 108 10.03 12.77 -6.11
CA ARG A 108 9.21 13.89 -6.61
C ARG A 108 10.00 15.20 -6.43
N GLN A 109 10.10 15.99 -7.50
CA GLN A 109 10.71 17.32 -7.50
C GLN A 109 9.77 18.36 -6.89
#